data_AF-A0A401P4Y2-F1
#
_entry.id   AF-A0A401P4Y2-F1
#
_cell.length_a   1.000
_cell.length_b   1.000
_cell.length_c   1.000
_cell.angle_alpha   90.00
_cell.angle_beta   90.00
_cell.angle_gamma   90.00
#
_symmetry.space_group_name_H-M   'P 1'
#
loop_
_entity.id
_entity.type
_entity.pdbx_description
1 polymer ?
#
loop_
_entity_poly.entity_id
_entity_poly.type
_entity_poly.pdbx_seq_one_letter_code
_entity_poly.pdbx_strand_id
1 'polypeptide(L)'
;MSTACRHSLSRRITGPWFTLSTRTFNDMMRRLQRILLKLRRYDCDLVYTPGKELIIADTLSRSITVPSEPLNVIRQIESQVESQVQLCASTLPASDEKVICVREGTAKDTLLQHVM
;
A
#
# COMPACT_ATOMS: atom_id res chain seq x y z
N MET A 1 -36.68 -19.25 -25.78
CA MET A 1 -36.03 -20.57 -25.56
C MET A 1 -34.66 -20.45 -26.20
N SER A 2 -33.50 -20.58 -25.56
CA SER A 2 -33.11 -21.33 -24.37
C SER A 2 -31.94 -20.59 -23.71
N THR A 3 -32.00 -20.49 -22.39
CA THR A 3 -30.99 -19.96 -21.48
C THR A 3 -29.77 -20.87 -21.42
N ALA A 4 -28.62 -20.41 -21.93
CA ALA A 4 -27.34 -21.09 -21.72
C ALA A 4 -26.60 -20.47 -20.52
N CYS A 5 -26.89 -21.02 -19.34
CA CYS A 5 -26.04 -21.14 -18.16
C CYS A 5 -24.76 -20.27 -18.10
N ARG A 6 -24.87 -19.06 -17.54
CA ARG A 6 -23.75 -18.45 -16.81
C ARG A 6 -23.59 -19.19 -15.49
N HIS A 7 -22.80 -20.25 -15.46
CA HIS A 7 -22.27 -20.76 -14.20
C HIS A 7 -21.16 -19.81 -13.73
N SER A 8 -21.54 -18.63 -13.24
CA SER A 8 -20.65 -17.86 -12.37
C SER A 8 -20.56 -18.61 -11.05
N LEU A 9 -19.67 -19.59 -10.99
CA LEU A 9 -19.19 -20.14 -9.73
C LEU A 9 -18.41 -19.01 -9.05
N SER A 10 -19.15 -18.14 -8.34
CA SER A 10 -18.62 -17.25 -7.32
C SER A 10 -18.14 -18.14 -6.17
N ARG A 11 -17.02 -18.82 -6.42
CA ARG A 11 -16.22 -19.41 -5.34
C ARG A 11 -15.72 -18.22 -4.57
N ARG A 12 -16.34 -17.98 -3.43
CA ARG A 12 -16.01 -16.96 -2.45
C ARG A 12 -14.49 -16.92 -2.29
N ILE A 13 -13.83 -15.95 -2.93
CA ILE A 13 -12.38 -15.80 -2.89
C ILE A 13 -12.05 -15.19 -1.52
N THR A 14 -11.93 -16.02 -0.50
CA THR A 14 -11.42 -15.60 0.81
C THR A 14 -9.91 -15.67 0.79
N GLY A 15 -9.30 -14.68 0.14
CA GLY A 15 -7.88 -14.38 0.25
C GLY A 15 -7.68 -12.99 0.85
N PRO A 16 -6.57 -12.71 1.56
CA PRO A 16 -6.27 -11.39 2.11
C PRO A 16 -6.38 -10.27 1.06
N TRP A 17 -6.05 -10.58 -0.19
CA TRP A 17 -6.02 -9.65 -1.32
C TRP A 17 -7.39 -9.21 -1.84
N PHE A 18 -8.44 -10.03 -1.71
CA PHE A 18 -9.81 -9.61 -2.05
C PHE A 18 -10.28 -8.48 -1.12
N THR A 19 -9.78 -8.45 0.13
CA THR A 19 -10.08 -7.36 1.06
C THR A 19 -9.37 -6.06 0.71
N LEU A 20 -8.38 -6.07 -0.20
CA LEU A 20 -7.69 -4.87 -0.66
C LEU A 20 -8.53 -4.06 -1.64
N SER A 21 -9.33 -4.73 -2.49
CA SER A 21 -10.18 -4.05 -3.47
C SER A 21 -11.41 -3.41 -2.83
N THR A 22 -11.86 -3.93 -1.68
CA THR A 22 -13.05 -3.45 -0.96
C THR A 22 -12.75 -2.37 0.09
N ARG A 23 -11.49 -2.23 0.53
CA ARG A 23 -11.11 -1.24 1.54
C ARG A 23 -11.00 0.16 0.93
N THR A 24 -11.30 1.17 1.74
CA THR A 24 -11.04 2.55 1.38
C THR A 24 -9.53 2.81 1.43
N PHE A 25 -9.05 3.71 0.56
CA PHE A 25 -7.63 4.05 0.48
C PHE A 25 -7.03 4.42 1.85
N ASN A 26 -7.75 5.20 2.64
CA ASN A 26 -7.29 5.70 3.93
C ASN A 26 -7.25 4.63 5.03
N ASP A 27 -8.03 3.55 4.93
CA ASP A 27 -8.09 2.46 5.92
C ASP A 27 -6.98 1.39 5.71
N MET A 28 -6.18 1.54 4.66
CA MET A 28 -5.08 0.61 4.36
C MET A 28 -3.77 1.00 5.03
N MET A 29 -2.92 0.01 5.34
CA MET A 29 -1.54 0.28 5.78
C MET A 29 -0.79 1.13 4.74
N ARG A 30 0.05 2.06 5.19
CA ARG A 30 0.80 2.99 4.32
C ARG A 30 1.57 2.31 3.19
N ARG A 31 2.14 1.13 3.46
CA ARG A 31 2.85 0.32 2.44
C ARG A 31 1.90 -0.18 1.34
N LEU A 32 0.72 -0.66 1.74
CA LEU A 32 -0.30 -1.12 0.80
C LEU A 32 -0.92 0.05 0.03
N GLN A 33 -1.10 1.21 0.65
CA GLN A 33 -1.53 2.44 -0.05
C GLN A 33 -0.57 2.81 -1.18
N ARG A 34 0.76 2.76 -0.94
CA ARG A 34 1.76 3.02 -1.98
C ARG A 34 1.69 2.02 -3.14
N ILE A 35 1.57 0.73 -2.81
CA ILE A 35 1.42 -0.33 -3.82
C ILE A 35 0.16 -0.07 -4.64
N LEU A 36 -0.96 0.24 -3.98
CA LEU A 36 -2.23 0.52 -4.65
C LEU A 36 -2.14 1.76 -5.56
N LEU A 37 -1.51 2.86 -5.13
CA LEU A 37 -1.29 4.04 -5.98
C LEU A 37 -0.48 3.72 -7.25
N LYS A 38 0.49 2.81 -7.15
CA LYS A 38 1.26 2.36 -8.32
C LYS A 38 0.40 1.50 -9.25
N LEU A 39 -0.37 0.57 -8.69
CA LEU A 39 -1.26 -0.31 -9.46
C LEU A 39 -2.38 0.46 -10.15
N ARG A 40 -2.93 1.51 -9.52
CA ARG A 40 -4.00 2.36 -10.09
C ARG A 40 -3.60 3.13 -11.35
N ARG A 41 -2.32 3.18 -11.71
CA ARG A 41 -1.85 3.76 -12.99
C ARG A 41 -2.15 2.87 -14.19
N TYR A 42 -2.49 1.61 -13.94
CA TYR A 42 -2.73 0.58 -14.93
C TYR A 42 -4.11 -0.02 -14.71
N ASP A 43 -4.78 -0.39 -15.79
CA ASP A 43 -6.00 -1.20 -15.72
C ASP A 43 -5.57 -2.66 -15.52
N CYS A 44 -5.67 -3.15 -14.29
CA CYS A 44 -5.23 -4.50 -13.92
C CYS A 44 -6.35 -5.27 -13.22
N ASP A 45 -6.51 -6.53 -13.61
CA ASP A 45 -7.39 -7.49 -12.93
C ASP A 45 -6.61 -8.29 -11.88
N LEU A 46 -7.09 -8.29 -10.64
CA LEU A 46 -6.46 -9.02 -9.54
C LEU A 46 -7.08 -10.42 -9.42
N VAL A 47 -6.32 -11.44 -9.81
CA VAL A 47 -6.73 -12.86 -9.74
C VAL A 47 -5.86 -13.60 -8.72
N TYR A 48 -6.49 -14.41 -7.86
CA TYR A 48 -5.74 -15.27 -6.94
C TYR A 48 -5.20 -16.50 -7.68
N THR A 49 -3.88 -16.67 -7.63
CA THR A 49 -3.18 -17.84 -8.18
C THR A 49 -2.61 -18.69 -7.03
N PRO A 50 -2.91 -20.00 -6.95
CA PRO A 50 -2.40 -20.86 -5.91
C PRO A 50 -0.86 -21.01 -5.99
N GLY A 51 -0.19 -21.13 -4.85
CA GLY A 51 1.27 -21.15 -4.78
C GLY A 51 1.96 -22.23 -5.61
N LYS A 52 1.28 -23.36 -5.87
CA LYS A 52 1.78 -24.46 -6.72
C LYS A 52 2.00 -24.05 -8.18
N GLU A 53 1.30 -23.00 -8.64
CA GLU A 53 1.42 -22.47 -10.00
C GLU A 53 2.41 -21.28 -10.05
N LEU A 54 2.85 -20.78 -8.89
CA LEU A 54 3.76 -19.63 -8.77
C LEU A 54 5.24 -20.02 -8.72
N ILE A 55 5.60 -21.26 -9.07
CA ILE A 55 6.97 -21.79 -8.94
C ILE A 55 7.98 -20.91 -9.71
N ILE A 56 7.65 -20.50 -10.93
CA ILE A 56 8.54 -19.66 -11.76
C ILE A 56 8.72 -18.29 -11.12
N ALA A 57 7.61 -17.65 -10.71
CA ALA A 57 7.65 -16.34 -10.08
C ALA A 57 8.41 -16.36 -8.73
N ASP A 58 8.19 -17.39 -7.91
CA ASP A 58 8.90 -17.58 -6.64
C ASP A 58 10.40 -17.80 -6.87
N THR A 59 10.76 -18.63 -7.86
CA THR A 59 12.17 -18.89 -8.21
C THR A 59 12.88 -17.61 -8.69
N LEU A 60 12.25 -16.84 -9.59
CA LEU A 60 12.80 -15.57 -10.07
C LEU A 60 12.90 -14.53 -8.94
N SER A 61 11.91 -14.47 -8.04
CA SER A 61 11.91 -13.53 -6.93
C SER A 61 13.07 -13.77 -5.93
N ARG A 62 13.54 -15.02 -5.82
CA ARG A 62 14.66 -15.42 -4.97
C ARG A 62 16.00 -15.35 -5.69
N SER A 63 16.00 -15.32 -7.02
CA SER A 63 17.20 -15.17 -7.84
C SER A 63 17.69 -13.72 -7.77
N ILE A 64 18.41 -13.38 -6.70
CA ILE A 64 19.03 -12.07 -6.52
C ILE A 64 20.19 -11.93 -7.51
N THR A 65 19.94 -11.30 -8.66
CA THR A 65 20.97 -10.57 -9.38
C THR A 65 21.04 -9.19 -8.75
N VAL A 66 22.18 -8.80 -8.15
CA VAL A 66 22.35 -7.47 -7.53
C VAL A 66 22.05 -6.40 -8.59
N PRO A 67 20.89 -5.71 -8.51
CA PRO A 67 20.68 -4.54 -9.33
C PRO A 67 21.32 -3.40 -8.53
N SER A 68 22.34 -2.76 -9.08
CA SER A 68 22.61 -1.38 -8.69
C SER A 68 21.39 -0.58 -9.13
N GLU A 69 20.38 -0.48 -8.26
CA GLU A 69 19.16 0.27 -8.55
C GLU A 69 19.59 1.67 -8.99
N PRO A 70 19.27 2.08 -10.22
CA PRO A 70 19.76 3.34 -10.73
C PRO A 70 19.19 4.48 -9.87
N LEU A 71 20.01 5.50 -9.61
CA LEU A 71 19.71 6.61 -8.68
C LEU A 71 18.35 7.28 -8.94
N ASN A 72 17.86 7.21 -10.19
CA ASN A 72 16.53 7.70 -10.57
C ASN A 72 15.37 6.96 -9.89
N VAL A 73 15.48 5.64 -9.70
CA VAL A 73 14.44 4.82 -9.05
C VAL A 73 14.33 5.19 -7.57
N ILE A 74 15.48 5.38 -6.90
CA ILE A 74 15.54 5.81 -5.50
C ILE A 74 14.87 7.18 -5.34
N ARG A 75 15.25 8.16 -6.17
CA ARG A 75 14.64 9.51 -6.14
C ARG A 75 13.14 9.49 -6.39
N GLN A 76 12.67 8.62 -7.28
CA GLN A 76 11.24 8.47 -7.54
C GLN A 76 10.49 7.88 -6.33
N ILE A 77 11.11 6.94 -5.61
CA ILE A 77 10.55 6.39 -4.38
C ILE A 77 10.47 7.46 -3.30
N GLU A 78 11.54 8.24 -3.09
CA GLU A 78 11.58 9.32 -2.11
C GLU A 78 10.46 10.36 -2.35
N SER A 79 10.29 10.79 -3.61
CA SER A 79 9.21 11.71 -3.99
C SER A 79 7.81 11.13 -3.70
N GLN A 80 7.61 9.83 -3.91
CA GLN A 80 6.34 9.15 -3.58
C GLN A 80 6.10 9.06 -2.06
N VAL A 81 7.17 8.90 -1.28
CA VAL A 81 7.07 8.91 0.19
C VAL A 81 6.67 10.30 0.67
N GLU A 82 7.34 11.34 0.16
CA GLU A 82 7.07 12.74 0.52
C GLU A 82 5.62 13.12 0.23
N SER A 83 5.13 12.84 -0.98
CA SER A 83 3.74 13.13 -1.35
C SER A 83 2.72 12.40 -0.48
N GLN A 84 2.99 11.17 -0.05
CA GLN A 84 2.12 10.45 0.87
C GLN A 84 2.13 11.08 2.27
N VAL A 85 3.31 11.48 2.77
CA VAL A 85 3.42 12.18 4.07
C VAL A 85 2.62 13.48 4.03
N GLN A 86 2.73 14.24 2.94
CA GLN A 86 1.99 15.48 2.76
C GLN A 86 0.47 15.25 2.73
N LEU A 87 0.01 14.20 2.04
CA LEU A 87 -1.40 13.82 2.07
C LEU A 87 -1.89 13.46 3.48
N CYS A 88 -1.05 12.78 4.28
CA CYS A 88 -1.39 12.44 5.65
C CYS A 88 -1.45 13.67 6.55
N ALA A 89 -0.55 14.63 6.37
CA ALA A 89 -0.56 15.89 7.10
C ALA A 89 -1.81 16.71 6.79
N SER A 90 -2.21 16.80 5.51
CA SER A 90 -3.37 17.58 5.09
C SER A 90 -4.73 16.95 5.40
N THR A 91 -4.79 15.63 5.55
CA THR A 91 -6.03 14.90 5.88
C THR A 91 -6.18 14.60 7.37
N LEU A 92 -5.22 15.03 8.19
CA LEU A 92 -5.27 14.85 9.63
C LEU A 92 -6.48 15.63 10.21
N PRO A 93 -7.38 14.99 10.98
CA PRO A 93 -8.53 15.66 11.57
C PRO A 93 -8.10 16.46 12.82
N ALA A 94 -7.18 17.40 12.65
CA ALA A 94 -6.68 18.28 13.70
C ALA A 94 -6.57 19.69 13.15
N SER A 95 -6.94 20.68 13.97
CA SER A 95 -6.66 22.09 13.67
C SER A 95 -5.15 22.34 13.81
N ASP A 96 -4.61 23.24 12.98
CA ASP A 96 -3.21 23.65 13.03
C ASP A 96 -2.75 24.07 14.43
N GLU A 97 -3.61 24.77 15.18
CA GLU A 97 -3.33 25.16 16.57
C GLU A 97 -3.09 23.96 17.48
N LYS A 98 -3.88 22.89 17.30
CA LYS A 98 -3.74 21.65 18.07
C LYS A 98 -2.50 20.87 17.67
N VAL A 99 -2.15 20.86 16.38
CA VAL A 99 -0.90 20.26 15.90
C VAL A 99 0.31 20.96 16.52
N ILE A 100 0.32 22.30 16.55
CA ILE A 100 1.37 23.09 17.18
C ILE A 100 1.46 22.78 18.67
N CYS A 101 0.33 22.78 19.38
CA CYS A 101 0.27 22.46 20.81
C CYS A 101 0.84 21.06 21.12
N VAL A 102 0.49 20.04 20.34
CA VAL A 102 1.03 18.67 20.50
C VAL A 102 2.54 18.64 20.25
N ARG A 103 3.02 19.37 19.24
CA ARG A 103 4.46 19.47 18.92
C ARG A 103 5.23 20.08 20.08
N GLU A 104 4.76 21.18 20.64
CA GLU A 104 5.39 21.85 21.79
C GLU A 104 5.33 21.01 23.06
N GLY A 105 4.20 20.32 23.30
CA GLY A 105 4.05 19.39 24.41
C GLY A 105 5.04 18.23 24.32
N THR A 106 5.21 17.66 23.12
CA THR A 106 6.15 16.57 22.85
C THR A 106 7.60 17.03 23.03
N ALA A 107 7.94 18.26 22.67
CA ALA A 107 9.29 18.83 22.86
C ALA A 107 9.68 19.01 24.34
N LYS A 108 8.68 19.26 25.20
CA LYS A 108 8.88 19.43 26.64
C LYS A 108 8.92 18.10 27.41
N ASP A 109 8.39 17.03 26.81
CA ASP A 109 8.30 15.71 27.45
C ASP A 109 9.61 14.93 27.28
N THR A 110 10.38 14.81 28.35
CA THR A 110 11.69 14.14 28.37
C THR A 110 11.61 12.65 28.09
N LEU A 111 10.51 11.97 28.42
CA LEU A 111 10.34 10.55 28.15
C LEU A 111 10.04 10.32 26.67
N LEU A 112 9.16 11.14 26.09
CA LEU A 112 8.85 11.06 24.66
C LEU A 112 10.06 11.43 23.78
N GLN A 113 10.85 12.43 24.18
CA GLN A 113 12.10 12.79 23.50
C GLN A 113 13.15 11.68 23.52
N HIS A 114 13.03 10.69 24.42
CA HIS A 114 13.94 9.55 24.47
C HIS A 114 13.55 8.42 23.50
N VAL A 115 12.31 8.41 23.01
CA VAL A 115 11.73 7.35 22.17
C VAL A 115 11.62 7.76 20.70
N MET A 116 11.45 9.06 20.42
CA MET A 116 11.42 9.63 19.07
C MET A 116 12.82 9.86 18.50
#